data_AF-A0A1J4QCD7-F1
#
_entry.id   AF-A0A1J4QCD7-F1
#
_cell.length_a   1.000
_cell.length_b   1.000
_cell.length_c   1.000
_cell.angle_alpha   90.00
_cell.angle_beta   90.00
_cell.angle_gamma   90.00
#
_symmetry.space_group_name_H-M   'P 1'
#
loop_
_entity.id
_entity.type
_entity.pdbx_description
1 polymer ?
#
loop_
_entity_poly.entity_id
_entity_poly.type
_entity_poly.pdbx_seq_one_letter_code
_entity_poly.pdbx_strand_id
1 'polypeptide(L)'
;MSEQKEVTIHLNDATARLFAEYEAFTRVTPEVYVQQLIEKTMPTLEAMVGALRDANGDEEAVMELFGKKMAESMLRQQQAQAS
;
A
#
# COMPACT_ATOMS: atom_id res chain seq x y z
N MET A 1 22.36 8.37 8.16
CA MET A 1 22.15 7.53 6.97
C MET A 1 20.90 6.71 7.24
N SER A 2 19.87 6.81 6.40
CA SER A 2 18.66 6.00 6.59
C SER A 2 19.02 4.54 6.30
N GLU A 3 18.77 3.64 7.23
CA GLU A 3 19.01 2.21 7.03
C GLU A 3 18.06 1.70 5.93
N GLN A 4 18.63 1.12 4.88
CA GLN A 4 17.85 0.41 3.87
C GLN A 4 17.33 -0.88 4.50
N LYS A 5 16.00 -1.04 4.50
CA LYS A 5 15.35 -2.26 4.99
C LYS A 5 14.96 -3.11 3.80
N GLU A 6 15.27 -4.40 3.86
CA GLU A 6 14.95 -5.38 2.83
C GLU A 6 13.81 -6.30 3.29
N VAL A 7 12.94 -6.67 2.36
CA VAL A 7 11.87 -7.65 2.56
C VAL A 7 12.03 -8.73 1.50
N THR A 8 12.13 -10.00 1.92
CA THR A 8 12.14 -11.16 1.02
C THR A 8 10.74 -11.76 0.95
N ILE A 9 10.22 -11.95 -0.27
CA ILE A 9 8.91 -12.54 -0.52
C ILE A 9 9.10 -13.87 -1.23
N HIS A 10 8.57 -14.95 -0.65
CA HIS A 10 8.55 -16.27 -1.29
C HIS A 10 7.25 -16.45 -2.06
N LEU A 11 7.36 -16.69 -3.36
CA LEU A 11 6.22 -16.92 -4.24
C LEU A 11 5.96 -18.41 -4.39
N ASN A 12 4.70 -18.81 -4.37
CA ASN A 12 4.32 -20.15 -4.83
C ASN A 12 4.38 -20.22 -6.37
N ASP A 13 4.36 -21.44 -6.91
CA ASP A 13 4.48 -21.70 -8.34
C ASP A 13 3.42 -20.96 -9.18
N ALA A 14 2.18 -20.88 -8.69
CA ALA A 14 1.09 -20.25 -9.43
C ALA A 14 1.31 -18.73 -9.54
N THR A 15 1.71 -18.07 -8.46
CA THR A 15 2.02 -16.65 -8.44
C THR A 15 3.26 -16.33 -9.28
N ALA A 16 4.30 -17.16 -9.19
CA ALA A 16 5.51 -16.97 -9.99
C ALA A 16 5.23 -17.08 -11.51
N ARG A 17 4.40 -18.04 -11.93
CA ARG A 17 3.98 -18.17 -13.34
C ARG A 17 3.19 -16.95 -13.83
N LEU A 18 2.24 -16.48 -13.03
CA LEU A 18 1.45 -15.29 -13.38
C LEU A 18 2.33 -14.05 -13.56
N PHE A 19 3.33 -13.89 -12.68
CA PHE A 19 4.29 -12.81 -12.79
C PHE A 19 5.15 -12.90 -14.06
N ALA A 20 5.61 -14.10 -14.42
CA ALA A 20 6.36 -14.32 -15.66
C ALA A 20 5.53 -13.99 -16.91
N GLU A 21 4.25 -14.37 -16.93
CA GLU A 21 3.33 -14.01 -18.01
C GLU A 21 3.11 -12.50 -18.09
N TYR A 22 2.85 -11.85 -16.94
CA TYR A 22 2.67 -10.41 -16.87
C TYR A 22 3.91 -9.65 -17.38
N GLU A 23 5.11 -10.07 -16.97
CA GLU A 23 6.36 -9.49 -17.46
C GLU A 23 6.52 -9.69 -18.97
N ALA A 24 6.17 -10.86 -19.51
CA ALA A 24 6.27 -11.10 -20.95
C ALA A 24 5.39 -10.14 -21.78
N PHE A 25 4.21 -9.77 -21.27
CA PHE A 25 3.31 -8.82 -21.94
C PHE A 25 3.67 -7.35 -21.72
N THR A 26 4.14 -6.99 -20.51
CA THR A 26 4.26 -5.58 -20.10
C THR A 26 5.71 -5.10 -19.97
N ARG A 27 6.66 -6.03 -19.91
CA ARG A 27 8.08 -5.81 -19.56
C ARG A 27 8.30 -5.23 -18.15
N VAL A 28 7.29 -5.33 -17.30
CA VAL A 28 7.39 -4.96 -15.89
C VAL A 28 7.78 -6.19 -15.09
N THR A 29 8.95 -6.14 -14.43
CA THR A 29 9.42 -7.23 -13.59
C THR A 29 8.58 -7.36 -12.32
N PRO A 30 8.57 -8.52 -11.64
CA PRO A 30 7.81 -8.72 -10.41
C PRO A 30 8.20 -7.73 -9.31
N GLU A 31 9.48 -7.39 -9.18
CA GLU A 31 9.98 -6.44 -8.19
C GLU A 31 9.43 -5.04 -8.45
N VAL A 32 9.44 -4.59 -9.71
CA VAL A 32 8.89 -3.28 -10.08
C VAL A 32 7.39 -3.23 -9.82
N TYR A 33 6.67 -4.30 -10.16
CA TYR A 33 5.23 -4.38 -9.90
C TYR A 33 4.92 -4.30 -8.40
N VAL A 34 5.63 -5.07 -7.57
CA VAL A 34 5.43 -5.09 -6.11
C VAL A 34 5.80 -3.73 -5.50
N GLN A 35 6.91 -3.13 -5.92
CA GLN A 35 7.32 -1.81 -5.46
C GLN A 35 6.24 -0.76 -5.78
N GLN A 36 5.71 -0.76 -7.01
CA GLN A 36 4.63 0.14 -7.40
C GLN A 36 3.34 -0.11 -6.60
N LEU A 37 3.00 -1.37 -6.30
CA LEU A 37 1.85 -1.68 -5.45
C LEU A 37 2.05 -1.15 -4.03
N ILE A 38 3.24 -1.34 -3.44
CA ILE A 38 3.57 -0.80 -2.12
C ILE A 38 3.38 0.72 -2.14
N GLU A 39 4.02 1.42 -3.06
CA GLU A 39 3.93 2.89 -3.16
C GLU A 39 2.48 3.37 -3.31
N LYS A 40 1.69 2.73 -4.17
CA LYS A 40 0.28 3.09 -4.39
C LYS A 40 -0.60 2.82 -3.16
N THR A 41 -0.24 1.85 -2.34
CA THR A 41 -1.04 1.43 -1.18
C THR A 41 -0.55 2.03 0.14
N MET A 42 0.58 2.75 0.16
CA MET A 42 1.09 3.41 1.38
C MET A 42 0.10 4.37 2.03
N PRO A 43 -0.62 5.24 1.31
CA PRO A 43 -1.61 6.11 1.95
C PRO A 43 -2.71 5.32 2.68
N THR A 44 -3.11 4.17 2.13
CA THR A 44 -4.08 3.27 2.75
C THR A 44 -3.52 2.63 4.02
N LEU A 45 -2.27 2.16 3.98
CA LEU A 45 -1.62 1.57 5.15
C LEU A 45 -1.44 2.61 6.27
N GLU A 46 -1.04 3.84 5.93
CA GLU A 46 -0.93 4.95 6.88
C GLU A 46 -2.27 5.28 7.54
N ALA A 47 -3.34 5.36 6.75
CA ALA A 47 -4.70 5.58 7.27
C ALA A 47 -5.14 4.46 8.22
N MET A 48 -4.86 3.20 7.87
CA MET A 48 -5.20 2.05 8.69
C MET A 48 -4.41 2.05 10.01
N VAL A 49 -3.10 2.24 9.95
CA VAL A 49 -2.26 2.32 11.16
C VAL A 49 -2.69 3.50 12.04
N GLY A 50 -3.04 4.64 11.44
CA GLY A 50 -3.60 5.78 12.17
C GLY A 50 -4.92 5.44 12.85
N ALA A 51 -5.82 4.75 12.17
CA ALA A 51 -7.12 4.34 12.72
C ALA A 51 -6.95 3.36 13.89
N LEU A 52 -6.07 2.37 13.74
CA LEU A 52 -5.74 1.41 14.80
C LEU A 52 -5.15 2.10 16.04
N ARG A 53 -4.30 3.11 15.85
CA ARG A 53 -3.73 3.91 16.96
C ARG A 53 -4.81 4.72 17.68
N ASP A 54 -5.68 5.38 16.93
CA ASP A 54 -6.73 6.25 17.48
C ASP A 54 -7.87 5.46 18.14
N ALA A 55 -8.14 4.24 17.65
CA ALA A 55 -9.15 3.35 18.19
C ALA A 55 -8.76 2.74 19.55
N ASN A 56 -7.47 2.74 19.91
CA ASN A 56 -6.98 2.29 21.22
C ASN A 56 -7.53 0.92 21.68
N GLY A 57 -7.69 -0.03 20.73
CA GLY A 57 -8.21 -1.38 20.99
C GLY A 57 -9.72 -1.56 20.81
N ASP A 58 -10.47 -0.50 20.48
CA ASP A 58 -11.87 -0.58 20.08
C ASP A 58 -11.99 -1.00 18.60
N GLU A 59 -12.24 -2.29 18.37
CA GLU A 59 -12.35 -2.84 17.02
C GLU A 59 -13.50 -2.25 16.20
N GLU A 60 -14.59 -1.82 16.84
CA GLU A 60 -15.74 -1.23 16.15
C GLU A 60 -15.42 0.18 15.64
N ALA A 61 -14.62 0.94 16.39
CA ALA A 61 -14.20 2.29 16.02
C ALA A 61 -13.16 2.33 14.87
N VAL A 62 -12.38 1.25 14.66
CA VAL A 62 -11.30 1.21 13.66
C VAL A 62 -11.83 1.53 12.26
N MET A 63 -12.96 0.96 11.87
CA MET A 63 -13.48 1.12 10.51
C MET A 63 -14.00 2.54 10.23
N GLU A 64 -14.64 3.17 11.22
CA GLU A 64 -15.08 4.57 11.11
C GLU A 64 -13.88 5.52 11.00
N LEU A 65 -12.89 5.33 11.89
CA LEU A 65 -11.67 6.13 11.92
C LEU A 65 -10.84 5.96 10.64
N PHE A 66 -10.79 4.74 10.10
CA PHE A 66 -10.13 4.44 8.84
C PHE A 66 -10.78 5.19 7.67
N GLY A 67 -12.12 5.13 7.57
CA GLY A 67 -12.88 5.86 6.54
C GLY A 67 -12.62 7.36 6.57
N LYS A 68 -12.60 7.96 7.77
CA LYS A 68 -12.28 9.38 7.97
C LYS A 68 -10.87 9.73 7.50
N LYS A 69 -9.86 8.94 7.89
CA LYS A 69 -8.45 9.19 7.52
C LYS A 69 -8.21 9.02 6.02
N MET A 70 -8.89 8.07 5.38
CA MET A 70 -8.85 7.92 3.93
C MET A 70 -9.43 9.12 3.21
N ALA A 71 -10.58 9.64 3.66
CA ALA A 71 -11.18 10.85 3.10
C ALA A 71 -10.23 12.06 3.22
N GLU A 72 -9.60 12.25 4.38
CA GLU A 72 -8.58 13.29 4.59
C GLU A 72 -7.37 13.11 3.67
N SER A 73 -6.92 11.87 3.45
CA SER A 73 -5.81 11.57 2.54
C SER A 73 -6.14 11.92 1.08
N MET A 74 -7.34 11.58 0.61
CA MET A 74 -7.79 11.92 -0.74
C MET A 74 -7.88 13.45 -0.93
N LEU A 75 -8.38 14.18 0.07
CA LEU A 75 -8.43 15.65 0.03
C LEU A 75 -7.01 16.26 -0.06
N ARG A 76 -6.05 15.74 0.70
CA ARG A 76 -4.64 16.17 0.63
C ARG A 76 -4.03 15.91 -0.75
N GLN A 77 -4.31 14.75 -1.35
CA GLN A 77 -3.82 14.41 -2.69
C GLN A 77 -4.39 15.33 -3.78
N GLN A 78 -5.68 15.68 -3.69
CA GLN A 78 -6.30 16.62 -4.62
C GLN A 78 -5.68 18.03 -4.51
N GLN A 79 -5.41 18.49 -3.29
CA GLN A 79 -4.76 19.78 -3.07
C GLN A 79 -3.31 19.81 -3.58
N ALA A 80 -2.58 18.71 -3.42
CA ALA A 80 -1.19 18.59 -3.89
C ALA A 80 -1.08 18.49 -5.43
N GLN A 81 -2.14 18.06 -6.13
CA GLN A 81 -2.19 18.02 -7.60
C GLN A 81 -2.70 19.33 -8.23
N ALA A 82 -3.36 20.19 -7.43
CA ALA A 82 -3.91 21.48 -7.87
C ALA A 82 -2.96 22.66 -7.63
N SER A 83 -1.75 22.41 -7.11
CA SER A 83 -0.70 23.38 -6.79
C SER A 83 0.53 23.15 -7.67
#